data_AF-G4CN06-F1
#
_entry.id   AF-G4CN06-F1
#
_cell.length_a   1.000
_cell.length_b   1.000
_cell.length_c   1.000
_cell.angle_alpha   90.00
_cell.angle_beta   90.00
_cell.angle_gamma   90.00
#
_symmetry.space_group_name_H-M   'P 1'
#
loop_
_entity.id
_entity.type
_entity.pdbx_description
1 polymer ?
#
loop_
_entity_poly.entity_id
_entity_poly.type
_entity_poly.pdbx_seq_one_letter_code
_entity_poly.pdbx_strand_id
1 'polypeptide(L)' 'MNKEPYYIVDITLRMLLPKELYKAQGFPDDYVFDRDHTGKPLTKTAQIRMCGNSVSPPPMAALIRANYCPEAVFAGQQAV' A
#
# COMPACT_ATOMS: atom_id res chain seq x y z
N MET A 1 -16.98 -6.38 -44.22
CA MET A 1 -16.55 -6.58 -42.82
C MET A 1 -16.04 -8.01 -42.72
N ASN A 2 -14.72 -8.19 -42.67
CA ASN A 2 -14.09 -9.51 -42.79
C ASN A 2 -14.40 -10.34 -41.53
N LYS A 3 -14.92 -11.56 -41.70
CA LYS A 3 -15.35 -12.48 -40.63
C LYS A 3 -14.18 -13.28 -40.03
N GLU A 4 -13.01 -12.68 -39.99
CA GLU A 4 -11.78 -13.32 -39.48
C GLU A 4 -11.79 -13.28 -37.94
N PRO A 5 -11.65 -14.43 -37.25
CA PRO A 5 -11.59 -14.44 -35.80
C PRO A 5 -10.22 -13.95 -35.30
N TYR A 6 -10.22 -12.97 -34.39
CA TYR A 6 -9.02 -12.47 -33.73
C TYR A 6 -8.90 -13.06 -32.33
N TYR A 7 -7.67 -13.43 -31.94
CA TYR A 7 -7.37 -14.00 -30.63
C TYR A 7 -6.24 -13.20 -29.96
N ILE A 8 -6.45 -12.81 -28.70
CA ILE A 8 -5.37 -12.29 -27.85
C ILE A 8 -4.69 -13.50 -27.22
N VAL A 9 -3.47 -13.78 -27.64
CA VAL A 9 -2.66 -14.91 -27.15
C VAL A 9 -1.87 -14.57 -25.89
N ASP A 10 -1.53 -13.30 -25.67
CA ASP A 10 -0.86 -12.83 -24.46
C ASP A 10 -1.13 -11.33 -24.24
N ILE A 11 -1.12 -10.91 -22.98
CA ILE A 11 -1.21 -9.52 -22.53
C ILE A 11 0.07 -9.08 -21.77
N THR A 12 1.13 -9.89 -21.80
CA THR A 12 2.48 -9.60 -21.28
C THR A 12 2.51 -9.28 -19.79
N LEU A 13 1.91 -10.16 -18.97
CA LEU A 13 1.92 -9.98 -17.51
C LEU A 13 3.33 -10.16 -16.94
N ARG A 14 3.68 -9.31 -15.96
CA ARG A 14 4.90 -9.44 -15.15
C ARG A 14 4.62 -9.14 -13.69
N MET A 15 5.52 -9.58 -12.82
CA MET A 15 5.52 -9.17 -11.43
C MET A 15 5.77 -7.67 -11.29
N LEU A 16 5.01 -7.04 -10.41
CA LEU A 16 5.21 -5.65 -10.03
C LEU A 16 6.54 -5.47 -9.30
N LEU A 17 7.20 -4.35 -9.56
CA LEU A 17 8.37 -3.89 -8.84
C LEU A 17 7.94 -3.36 -7.46
N PRO A 18 8.82 -3.33 -6.45
CA PRO A 18 8.48 -2.82 -5.12
C PRO A 18 7.82 -1.44 -5.15
N LYS A 19 8.36 -0.49 -5.92
CA LYS A 19 7.78 0.85 -6.07
C LYS A 19 6.33 0.82 -6.59
N GLU A 20 6.04 -0.09 -7.52
CA GLU A 20 4.70 -0.25 -8.09
C GLU A 20 3.73 -0.84 -7.07
N LEU A 21 4.19 -1.78 -6.23
CA LEU A 21 3.39 -2.37 -5.16
C LEU A 21 2.99 -1.32 -4.10
N TYR A 22 3.95 -0.51 -3.64
CA TYR A 22 3.67 0.57 -2.68
C TYR A 22 2.74 1.62 -3.28
N LYS A 23 2.94 2.00 -4.55
CA LYS A 23 2.05 2.93 -5.25
C LYS A 23 0.63 2.37 -5.40
N ALA A 24 0.50 1.08 -5.74
CA ALA A 24 -0.79 0.40 -5.84
C ALA A 24 -1.52 0.33 -4.49
N GLN A 25 -0.80 0.27 -3.37
CA GLN A 25 -1.38 0.38 -2.03
C GLN A 25 -1.76 1.81 -1.63
N GLY A 26 -1.41 2.83 -2.43
CA GLY A 26 -1.72 4.22 -2.13
C GLY A 26 -0.73 4.89 -1.16
N PHE A 27 0.49 4.38 -1.06
CA PHE A 27 1.57 5.11 -0.39
C PHE A 27 1.97 6.34 -1.20
N PRO A 28 2.37 7.44 -0.54
CA PRO A 28 2.81 8.64 -1.23
C PRO A 28 4.15 8.39 -1.95
N ASP A 29 4.43 9.19 -3.00
CA ASP A 29 5.62 9.00 -3.85
C ASP A 29 6.94 9.24 -3.10
N ASP A 30 6.90 9.94 -1.95
CA ASP A 30 8.03 10.20 -1.04
C ASP A 30 8.18 9.15 0.08
N TYR A 31 7.35 8.10 0.10
CA TYR A 31 7.46 7.03 1.09
C TYR A 31 8.78 6.27 0.96
N VAL A 32 9.54 6.20 2.06
CA VAL A 32 10.82 5.49 2.11
C VAL A 32 10.58 4.01 2.38
N PHE A 33 10.74 3.17 1.36
CA PHE A 33 10.60 1.72 1.44
C PHE A 33 11.88 0.93 1.12
N ASP A 34 12.93 1.62 0.67
CA ASP A 34 14.13 1.00 0.11
C ASP A 34 15.27 0.81 1.12
N ARG A 35 15.12 1.33 2.33
CA ARG A 35 16.12 1.32 3.40
C ARG A 35 15.50 1.21 4.78
N ASP A 36 16.28 0.77 5.75
CA ASP A 36 15.87 0.72 7.16
C ASP A 36 16.10 2.06 7.89
N HIS A 37 15.82 2.08 9.19
CA HIS A 37 15.97 3.27 10.04
C HIS A 37 17.43 3.77 10.19
N THR A 38 18.42 2.95 9.83
CA THR A 38 19.84 3.34 9.81
C THR A 38 20.30 3.82 8.43
N GLY A 39 19.42 3.74 7.43
CA GLY A 39 19.72 4.04 6.03
C GLY A 39 20.34 2.87 5.26
N LYS A 40 20.43 1.67 5.85
CA LYS A 40 20.95 0.49 5.16
C LYS A 40 19.94 0.01 4.10
N PRO A 41 20.36 -0.25 2.85
CA PRO A 41 19.46 -0.73 1.81
C PRO A 41 18.80 -2.07 2.14
N LEU A 42 17.50 -2.17 1.85
CA LEU A 42 16.73 -3.40 1.95
C LEU A 42 16.79 -4.21 0.66
N THR A 43 16.88 -5.53 0.77
CA THR A 43 16.79 -6.42 -0.39
C THR A 43 15.41 -6.34 -1.03
N LYS A 44 15.30 -6.63 -2.33
CA LYS A 44 13.99 -6.66 -3.04
C LYS A 44 12.96 -7.55 -2.33
N THR A 45 13.39 -8.72 -1.84
CA THR A 45 12.54 -9.64 -1.09
C THR A 45 12.05 -9.02 0.22
N ALA A 46 12.90 -8.30 0.95
CA ALA A 46 12.51 -7.60 2.17
C ALA A 46 11.49 -6.49 1.88
N GLN A 47 11.70 -5.69 0.83
CA GLN A 47 10.77 -4.64 0.41
C GLN A 47 9.39 -5.21 0.06
N ILE A 48 9.34 -6.28 -0.74
CA ILE A 48 8.07 -6.95 -1.11
C ILE A 48 7.39 -7.53 0.14
N ARG A 49 8.15 -8.17 1.03
CA ARG A 49 7.61 -8.71 2.30
C ARG A 49 7.02 -7.60 3.17
N MET A 50 7.71 -6.47 3.31
CA MET A 50 7.22 -5.34 4.10
C MET A 50 5.94 -4.75 3.50
N CYS A 51 5.90 -4.57 2.17
CA CYS A 51 4.68 -4.14 1.46
C CYS A 51 3.53 -5.13 1.69
N GLY A 52 3.77 -6.43 1.59
CA GLY A 52 2.74 -7.45 1.81
C GLY A 52 2.19 -7.49 3.24
N ASN A 53 2.93 -6.97 4.22
CA ASN A 53 2.50 -6.90 5.63
C ASN A 53 2.04 -5.49 6.04
N SER A 54 2.07 -4.51 5.14
CA SER A 54 1.58 -3.15 5.44
C SER A 54 0.07 -3.06 5.29
N VAL A 55 -0.49 -1.94 5.76
CA VAL A 55 -1.89 -1.60 5.54
C VAL A 55 -1.97 -0.44 4.55
N SER A 56 -2.87 -0.55 3.58
CA SER A 56 -3.13 0.51 2.60
C SER A 56 -3.60 1.81 3.29
N PRO A 57 -2.92 2.95 3.09
CA PRO A 57 -3.27 4.20 3.78
C PRO A 57 -4.69 4.74 3.48
N PRO A 58 -5.19 4.76 2.23
CA PRO A 58 -6.51 5.32 1.92
C PRO A 58 -7.68 4.66 2.69
N PRO A 59 -7.84 3.31 2.68
CA PRO A 59 -8.94 2.67 3.41
C PRO A 59 -8.77 2.79 4.93
N MET A 60 -7.53 2.70 5.45
CA MET A 60 -7.29 2.86 6.89
C MET A 60 -7.64 4.28 7.36
N ALA A 61 -7.27 5.31 6.58
CA ALA A 61 -7.64 6.68 6.89
C ALA A 61 -9.17 6.89 6.88
N ALA A 62 -9.90 6.25 5.97
CA ALA A 62 -11.36 6.29 5.95
C ALA A 62 -11.98 5.60 7.17
N LEU A 63 -11.45 4.43 7.55
CA LEU A 63 -11.89 3.70 8.73
C LEU A 63 -11.65 4.50 10.01
N ILE A 64 -10.46 5.09 10.17
CA ILE A 64 -10.16 5.95 11.32
C ILE A 64 -11.13 7.12 11.36
N ARG A 65 -11.34 7.86 10.26
CA ARG A 65 -12.29 8.98 10.23
C ARG A 65 -13.71 8.59 10.62
N ALA A 66 -14.18 7.41 10.20
CA ALA A 66 -15.52 6.94 10.54
C ALA A 66 -15.68 6.58 12.02
N ASN A 67 -14.60 6.18 12.69
CA ASN A 67 -14.61 5.74 14.09
C ASN A 67 -14.04 6.79 15.06
N TYR A 68 -13.44 7.86 14.55
CA TYR A 68 -12.78 8.87 15.37
C TYR A 68 -13.82 9.82 15.99
N CYS A 69 -14.05 9.67 17.29
CA CYS A 69 -14.87 10.55 18.12
C CYS A 69 -13.96 11.28 19.13
N PRO A 70 -13.57 12.54 18.87
CA PRO A 70 -12.65 13.29 19.72
C PRO A 70 -13.10 13.37 21.19
N GLU A 71 -14.39 13.51 21.41
CA GLU A 71 -14.99 13.69 22.74
C GLU A 71 -14.83 12.43 23.60
N ALA A 72 -14.92 11.24 22.99
CA ALA A 72 -14.71 9.97 23.67
C ALA A 72 -13.23 9.74 24.04
N VAL A 73 -12.28 10.28 23.26
CA VAL A 73 -10.84 10.14 23.52
C VAL A 73 -10.43 10.89 24.80
N PHE A 74 -10.99 12.08 25.03
CA PHE A 74 -10.67 12.88 26.22
C PHE A 74 -11.40 12.40 27.48
N ALA A 75 -12.58 11.80 27.35
CA ALA A 75 -13.32 11.22 28.48
C ALA A 75 -12.56 10.04 29.13
N GLY A 76 -11.78 9.28 28.36
CA GLY A 76 -10.94 8.18 28.86
C GLY A 76 -9.65 8.63 29.57
N GLN A 77 -9.25 9.90 29.45
CA GLN A 77 -8.02 10.43 30.04
C GLN A 77 -8.23 11.15 31.39
N GLN A 78 -9.47 11.43 31.78
CA GLN A 78 -9.79 12.05 33.07
C GLN A 78 -10.14 11.04 34.18
N ALA A 79 -10.16 9.74 33.85
CA ALA A 79 -10.38 8.66 34.81
C ALA A 79 -9.03 8.04 35.24
N VAL A 80 -8.14 8.83 35.84
CA VAL A 80 -6.98 8.38 36.64
C VAL A 80 -6.84 9.28 37.86
#